data_AF-A0A5S4FUT0-F1
#
_entry.id   AF-A0A5S4FUT0-F1
#
_cell.length_a   1.000
_cell.length_b   1.000
_cell.length_c   1.000
_cell.angle_alpha   90.00
_cell.angle_beta   90.00
_cell.angle_gamma   90.00
#
_symmetry.space_group_name_H-M   'P 1'
#
loop_
_entity.id
_entity.type
_entity.pdbx_description
1 polymer ?
#
loop_
_entity_poly.entity_id
_entity_poly.type
_entity_poly.pdbx_seq_one_letter_code
_entity_poly.pdbx_strand_id
1 'polypeptide(L)'
;MSRIYFTAPAGRAELHGSENAHLGLLCQRIADDVLVSGGPELSERLRSLIPPDHYLYRDAGRPGGFSAFRACFGRDDPPLLVYNGSPLSTFEMAFNTALHLGSDAVRLAARVYAQSELHAFVEGGNRAWLAGLIDAGLAEGVLRRTLPWRGQPSQYPSGWEKVASFLRERDNEPVVLSSTLAGSWFPSAVVAGWRPPAGTDLMPASWRGDPEWDELDDDDRAEYEEMTIEELFDELTAAEQHRLGMQGLRRRSDGGMLLELKPAGWERYRFGHCLSLLDVAAADWRERIEARLNGA
;
A
#
# COMPACT_ATOMS: atom_id res chain seq x y z
N MET A 1 4.29 -0.94 -16.64
CA MET A 1 3.71 -1.98 -15.75
C MET A 1 4.40 -1.90 -14.41
N SER A 2 3.66 -1.87 -13.30
CA SER A 2 4.21 -1.56 -11.97
C SER A 2 4.93 -2.73 -11.34
N ARG A 3 6.25 -2.69 -11.13
CA ARG A 3 7.01 -3.78 -10.48
C ARG A 3 7.08 -3.59 -8.98
N ILE A 4 7.28 -4.68 -8.24
CA ILE A 4 7.58 -4.65 -6.80
C ILE A 4 8.99 -5.21 -6.60
N TYR A 5 9.82 -4.49 -5.86
CA TYR A 5 11.20 -4.84 -5.54
C TYR A 5 11.34 -5.17 -4.07
N PHE A 6 12.17 -6.17 -3.79
CA PHE A 6 12.66 -6.52 -2.46
C PHE A 6 14.14 -6.17 -2.46
N THR A 7 14.51 -5.06 -1.81
CA THR A 7 15.85 -4.48 -1.87
C THR A 7 16.52 -4.56 -0.50
N ALA A 8 17.79 -5.01 -0.48
CA ALA A 8 18.68 -4.96 0.68
C ALA A 8 20.06 -4.44 0.22
N PRO A 9 20.99 -4.11 1.14
CA PRO A 9 22.32 -3.65 0.76
C PRO A 9 23.08 -4.64 -0.13
N ALA A 10 22.89 -5.95 0.08
CA ALA A 10 23.59 -6.99 -0.67
C ALA A 10 22.97 -7.32 -2.04
N GLY A 11 21.75 -6.85 -2.34
CA GLY A 11 21.10 -7.17 -3.60
C GLY A 11 19.61 -6.89 -3.65
N ARG A 12 18.96 -7.37 -4.71
CA ARG A 12 17.52 -7.22 -4.91
C ARG A 12 16.88 -8.40 -5.62
N ALA A 13 15.62 -8.65 -5.31
CA ALA A 13 14.73 -9.50 -6.08
C ALA A 13 13.49 -8.70 -6.51
N GLU A 14 12.77 -9.15 -7.55
CA GLU A 14 11.60 -8.44 -8.05
C GLU A 14 10.45 -9.37 -8.37
N LEU A 15 9.24 -8.84 -8.26
CA LEU A 15 8.01 -9.40 -8.80
C LEU A 15 7.66 -8.70 -10.10
N HIS A 16 7.19 -9.48 -11.07
CA HIS A 16 6.68 -8.92 -12.31
C HIS A 16 5.42 -8.09 -12.05
N GLY A 17 5.21 -7.02 -12.82
CA GLY A 17 4.14 -6.08 -12.47
C GLY A 17 2.70 -6.59 -12.59
N SER A 18 2.50 -7.67 -13.33
CA SER A 18 1.24 -8.41 -13.32
C SER A 18 0.94 -9.07 -11.98
N GLU A 19 1.94 -9.34 -11.13
CA GLU A 19 1.72 -9.74 -9.74
C GLU A 19 1.09 -8.60 -8.95
N ASN A 20 1.61 -7.37 -9.06
CA ASN A 20 1.03 -6.23 -8.33
C ASN A 20 -0.48 -6.10 -8.60
N ALA A 21 -0.88 -6.13 -9.88
CA ALA A 21 -2.29 -6.12 -10.26
C ALA A 21 -3.07 -7.34 -9.73
N HIS A 22 -2.46 -8.54 -9.72
CA HIS A 22 -3.08 -9.75 -9.20
C HIS A 22 -3.33 -9.68 -7.69
N LEU A 23 -2.37 -9.19 -6.90
CA LEU A 23 -2.51 -9.07 -5.46
C LEU A 23 -3.65 -8.12 -5.08
N GLY A 24 -3.76 -6.99 -5.78
CA GLY A 24 -4.87 -6.05 -5.61
C GLY A 24 -6.23 -6.68 -5.96
N LEU A 25 -6.32 -7.31 -7.14
CA LEU A 25 -7.54 -7.98 -7.59
C LEU A 25 -7.96 -9.15 -6.69
N LEU A 26 -7.01 -9.90 -6.15
CA LEU A 26 -7.28 -10.98 -5.20
C LEU A 26 -8.00 -10.44 -3.96
N CYS A 27 -7.49 -9.36 -3.37
CA CYS A 27 -8.09 -8.76 -2.17
C CYS A 27 -9.46 -8.16 -2.48
N GLN A 28 -9.59 -7.48 -3.62
CA GLN A 28 -10.87 -6.93 -4.08
C GLN A 28 -11.92 -8.01 -4.32
N ARG A 29 -11.55 -9.17 -4.88
CA ARG A 29 -12.49 -10.29 -5.10
C ARG A 29 -13.09 -10.83 -3.81
N ILE A 30 -12.29 -10.93 -2.74
CA ILE A 30 -12.80 -11.36 -1.44
C ILE A 30 -13.82 -10.36 -0.89
N ALA A 31 -13.56 -9.06 -1.05
CA ALA A 31 -14.51 -8.01 -0.68
C ALA A 31 -15.78 -8.07 -1.54
N ASP A 32 -15.64 -8.26 -2.85
CA ASP A 32 -16.74 -8.44 -3.79
C ASP A 32 -17.65 -9.61 -3.42
N ASP A 33 -17.09 -10.75 -3.00
CA ASP A 33 -17.87 -11.90 -2.58
C ASP A 33 -18.72 -11.60 -1.33
N VAL A 34 -18.20 -10.80 -0.39
CA VAL A 34 -18.96 -10.30 0.76
C VAL A 34 -20.07 -9.35 0.32
N LEU A 35 -19.78 -8.44 -0.62
CA LEU A 35 -20.76 -7.53 -1.18
C LEU A 35 -21.92 -8.29 -1.86
N VAL A 36 -21.61 -9.33 -2.65
CA VAL A 36 -22.62 -10.15 -3.33
C VAL A 36 -23.42 -11.01 -2.34
N SER A 37 -22.76 -11.57 -1.33
CA SER A 37 -23.39 -12.48 -0.36
C SER A 37 -24.14 -11.76 0.75
N GLY A 38 -23.82 -10.48 1.02
CA GLY A 38 -24.39 -9.70 2.12
C GLY A 38 -25.84 -9.26 1.93
N GLY A 39 -26.43 -9.53 0.76
CA GLY A 39 -27.86 -9.35 0.52
C GLY A 39 -28.35 -7.89 0.52
N PRO A 40 -29.68 -7.71 0.55
CA PRO A 40 -30.31 -6.38 0.54
C PRO A 40 -29.93 -5.50 1.74
N GLU A 41 -29.74 -6.08 2.93
CA GLU A 41 -29.45 -5.33 4.15
C GLU A 41 -28.09 -4.65 4.09
N LEU A 42 -27.04 -5.36 3.67
CA LEU A 42 -25.72 -4.75 3.45
C LEU A 42 -25.78 -3.66 2.37
N SER A 43 -26.54 -3.92 1.30
CA SER A 43 -26.71 -2.96 0.20
C SER A 43 -27.40 -1.67 0.67
N GLU A 44 -28.43 -1.78 1.50
CA GLU A 44 -29.14 -0.63 2.07
C GLU A 44 -28.23 0.17 3.02
N ARG A 45 -27.45 -0.51 3.85
CA ARG A 45 -26.49 0.14 4.76
C ARG A 45 -25.39 0.88 4.01
N LEU A 46 -24.78 0.25 3.01
CA LEU A 46 -23.79 0.90 2.15
C LEU A 46 -24.40 2.09 1.42
N ARG A 47 -25.62 1.96 0.88
CA ARG A 47 -26.34 3.08 0.26
C ARG A 47 -26.54 4.24 1.24
N SER A 48 -26.85 3.96 2.50
CA SER A 48 -27.03 5.00 3.53
C SER A 48 -25.76 5.80 3.84
N LEU A 49 -24.60 5.29 3.43
CA LEU A 49 -23.29 5.93 3.57
C LEU A 49 -22.88 6.70 2.31
N ILE A 50 -23.57 6.54 1.18
CA ILE A 50 -23.25 7.28 -0.04
C ILE A 50 -23.81 8.71 0.09
N PRO A 51 -23.00 9.78 -0.14
CA PRO A 51 -23.50 11.15 -0.14
C PRO A 51 -24.70 11.33 -1.08
N PRO A 52 -25.77 12.04 -0.70
CA PRO A 52 -27.00 12.17 -1.51
C PRO A 52 -26.81 12.79 -2.90
N ASP A 53 -25.75 13.58 -3.08
CA ASP A 53 -25.33 14.24 -4.32
C ASP A 53 -24.42 13.37 -5.19
N HIS A 54 -23.85 12.29 -4.64
CA HIS A 54 -23.04 11.34 -5.40
C HIS A 54 -23.92 10.55 -6.39
N TYR A 55 -23.46 10.40 -7.63
CA TYR A 55 -24.28 9.79 -8.71
C TYR A 55 -24.75 8.35 -8.37
N LEU A 56 -23.93 7.58 -7.66
CA LEU A 56 -24.28 6.24 -7.20
C LEU A 56 -25.38 6.18 -6.14
N TYR A 57 -25.71 7.28 -5.43
CA TYR A 57 -26.79 7.29 -4.43
C TYR A 57 -28.14 6.91 -5.05
N ARG A 58 -28.38 7.35 -6.29
CA ARG A 58 -29.61 7.07 -7.05
C ARG A 58 -29.58 5.72 -7.72
N ASP A 59 -28.41 5.27 -8.14
CA ASP A 59 -28.24 4.01 -8.87
C ASP A 59 -28.20 2.80 -7.95
N ALA A 60 -27.65 2.91 -6.72
CA ALA A 60 -27.49 1.77 -5.80
C ALA A 60 -28.78 1.01 -5.46
N GLY A 61 -29.97 1.61 -5.64
CA GLY A 61 -31.25 0.90 -5.47
C GLY A 61 -31.90 0.36 -6.75
N ARG A 62 -31.24 0.47 -7.90
CA ARG A 62 -31.73 -0.09 -9.16
C ARG A 62 -31.21 -1.53 -9.33
N PRO A 63 -31.95 -2.42 -10.03
CA PRO A 63 -31.39 -3.68 -10.48
C PRO A 63 -30.10 -3.44 -11.26
N GLY A 64 -28.98 -4.00 -10.79
CA GLY A 64 -27.65 -3.80 -11.38
C GLY A 64 -26.86 -2.58 -10.90
N GLY A 65 -27.47 -1.67 -10.11
CA GLY A 65 -26.78 -0.49 -9.58
C GLY A 65 -25.65 -0.79 -8.61
N PHE A 66 -25.74 -1.93 -7.93
CA PHE A 66 -24.67 -2.43 -7.07
C PHE A 66 -23.42 -2.86 -7.86
N SER A 67 -23.55 -3.17 -9.15
CA SER A 67 -22.39 -3.40 -10.04
C SER A 67 -21.59 -2.11 -10.28
N ALA A 68 -22.28 -0.97 -10.39
CA ALA A 68 -21.61 0.34 -10.52
C ALA A 68 -20.91 0.72 -9.21
N PHE A 69 -21.53 0.44 -8.07
CA PHE A 69 -20.89 0.58 -6.75
C PHE A 69 -19.60 -0.24 -6.66
N ARG A 70 -19.65 -1.53 -7.02
CA ARG A 70 -18.46 -2.40 -7.06
C ARG A 70 -17.36 -1.86 -7.97
N ALA A 71 -17.72 -1.31 -9.14
CA ALA A 71 -16.74 -0.73 -10.06
C ALA A 71 -16.04 0.52 -9.52
N CYS A 72 -16.65 1.21 -8.55
CA CYS A 72 -16.07 2.39 -7.89
C CYS A 72 -15.40 2.08 -6.55
N PHE A 73 -15.57 0.85 -6.03
CA PHE A 73 -14.97 0.45 -4.76
C PHE A 73 -13.43 0.44 -4.88
N GLY A 74 -12.75 1.24 -4.07
CA GLY A 74 -11.32 1.52 -4.15
C GLY A 74 -10.96 2.80 -4.91
N ARG A 75 -11.93 3.62 -5.33
CA ARG A 75 -11.73 4.94 -5.96
C ARG A 75 -12.45 6.00 -5.10
N ASP A 76 -11.72 6.56 -4.15
CA ASP A 76 -12.29 7.43 -3.09
C ASP A 76 -12.17 8.95 -3.40
N ASP A 77 -12.02 9.35 -4.67
CA ASP A 77 -11.98 10.78 -5.05
C ASP A 77 -13.09 11.14 -6.09
N PRO A 78 -14.17 11.83 -5.67
CA PRO A 78 -14.50 12.23 -4.30
C PRO A 78 -14.89 11.02 -3.41
N PRO A 79 -14.95 11.17 -2.06
CA PRO A 79 -15.24 10.06 -1.15
C PRO A 79 -16.58 9.37 -1.47
N LEU A 80 -16.53 8.06 -1.71
CA LEU A 80 -17.72 7.26 -2.03
C LEU A 80 -18.60 7.02 -0.80
N LEU A 81 -17.99 6.79 0.37
CA LEU A 81 -18.68 6.52 1.63
C LEU A 81 -18.34 7.59 2.65
N VAL A 82 -19.35 8.13 3.31
CA VAL A 82 -19.22 9.17 4.34
C VAL A 82 -20.14 8.83 5.51
N TYR A 83 -19.60 8.90 6.74
CA TYR A 83 -20.36 8.75 7.98
C TYR A 83 -20.18 9.98 8.85
N ASN A 84 -21.26 10.68 9.17
CA ASN A 84 -21.25 11.92 9.97
C ASN A 84 -20.23 12.97 9.51
N GLY A 85 -20.02 13.08 8.19
CA GLY A 85 -19.05 14.00 7.59
C GLY A 85 -17.63 13.46 7.48
N SER A 86 -17.33 12.31 8.08
CA SER A 86 -16.03 11.64 7.96
C SER A 86 -16.01 10.69 6.75
N PRO A 87 -15.04 10.82 5.83
CA PRO A 87 -14.89 9.89 4.72
C PRO A 87 -14.46 8.50 5.24
N LEU A 88 -15.00 7.45 4.65
CA LEU A 88 -14.61 6.06 4.91
C LEU A 88 -13.93 5.50 3.66
N SER A 89 -12.67 5.06 3.79
CA SER A 89 -11.95 4.53 2.63
C SER A 89 -12.49 3.17 2.21
N THR A 90 -12.99 3.08 0.98
CA THR A 90 -13.44 1.82 0.40
C THR A 90 -12.27 0.90 0.07
N PHE A 91 -11.10 1.48 -0.25
CA PHE A 91 -9.85 0.73 -0.35
C PHE A 91 -9.53 0.00 0.96
N GLU A 92 -9.48 0.73 2.08
CA GLU A 92 -9.14 0.12 3.38
C GLU A 92 -10.18 -0.94 3.77
N MET A 93 -11.47 -0.67 3.54
CA MET A 93 -12.52 -1.65 3.82
C MET A 93 -12.37 -2.94 3.02
N ALA A 94 -12.05 -2.87 1.72
CA ALA A 94 -11.79 -4.07 0.91
C ALA A 94 -10.62 -4.86 1.49
N PHE A 95 -9.51 -4.19 1.75
CA PHE A 95 -8.28 -4.84 2.20
C PHE A 95 -8.39 -5.38 3.62
N ASN A 96 -9.06 -4.68 4.53
CA ASN A 96 -9.35 -5.18 5.87
C ASN A 96 -10.30 -6.38 5.86
N THR A 97 -11.23 -6.43 4.89
CA THR A 97 -12.07 -7.62 4.67
C THR A 97 -11.22 -8.82 4.23
N ALA A 98 -10.30 -8.62 3.28
CA ALA A 98 -9.36 -9.65 2.85
C ALA A 98 -8.43 -10.09 4.00
N LEU A 99 -7.93 -9.17 4.82
CA LEU A 99 -7.11 -9.48 6.01
C LEU A 99 -7.89 -10.28 7.07
N HIS A 100 -9.20 -10.01 7.21
CA HIS A 100 -10.05 -10.69 8.16
C HIS A 100 -10.39 -12.12 7.72
N LEU A 101 -10.81 -12.31 6.46
CA LEU A 101 -11.28 -13.60 5.95
C LEU A 101 -10.18 -14.49 5.34
N GLY A 102 -9.07 -13.89 4.92
CA GLY A 102 -8.04 -14.57 4.15
C GLY A 102 -7.08 -15.44 4.98
N SER A 103 -6.36 -16.33 4.28
CA SER A 103 -5.18 -17.02 4.81
C SER A 103 -4.00 -16.06 4.96
N ASP A 104 -2.90 -16.52 5.54
CA ASP A 104 -1.69 -15.68 5.65
C ASP A 104 -1.12 -15.26 4.30
N ALA A 105 -1.31 -16.07 3.26
CA ALA A 105 -0.93 -15.70 1.90
C ALA A 105 -1.77 -14.54 1.36
N VAL A 106 -3.07 -14.50 1.69
CA VAL A 106 -3.94 -13.34 1.37
C VAL A 106 -3.52 -12.12 2.18
N ARG A 107 -3.18 -12.28 3.47
CA ARG A 107 -2.67 -11.17 4.29
C ARG A 107 -1.39 -10.59 3.72
N LEU A 108 -0.48 -11.47 3.28
CA LEU A 108 0.75 -11.07 2.62
C LEU A 108 0.45 -10.33 1.31
N ALA A 109 -0.46 -10.85 0.47
CA ALA A 109 -0.87 -10.17 -0.76
C ALA A 109 -1.42 -8.76 -0.49
N ALA A 110 -2.28 -8.62 0.52
CA ALA A 110 -2.86 -7.34 0.92
C ALA A 110 -1.78 -6.34 1.36
N ARG A 111 -0.85 -6.77 2.24
CA ARG A 111 0.22 -5.91 2.75
C ARG A 111 1.26 -5.55 1.68
N VAL A 112 1.65 -6.50 0.83
CA VAL A 112 2.60 -6.24 -0.27
C VAL A 112 2.00 -5.25 -1.26
N TYR A 113 0.75 -5.45 -1.68
CA TYR A 113 0.10 -4.53 -2.60
C TYR A 113 0.00 -3.13 -2.00
N ALA A 114 -0.64 -3.00 -0.84
CA ALA A 114 -0.94 -1.70 -0.25
C ALA A 114 0.29 -0.93 0.28
N GLN A 115 1.29 -1.63 0.81
CA GLN A 115 2.42 -0.98 1.50
C GLN A 115 3.72 -0.95 0.67
N SER A 116 3.77 -1.58 -0.51
CA SER A 116 4.91 -1.46 -1.42
C SER A 116 5.09 -0.03 -1.96
N GLU A 117 4.00 0.74 -2.06
CA GLU A 117 4.05 2.18 -2.38
C GLU A 117 4.49 3.05 -1.20
N LEU A 118 4.50 2.49 0.02
CA LEU A 118 4.89 3.18 1.26
C LEU A 118 6.23 2.67 1.80
N HIS A 119 6.94 1.85 1.04
CA HIS A 119 8.22 1.25 1.42
C HIS A 119 8.14 0.39 2.70
N ALA A 120 7.18 -0.53 2.77
CA ALA A 120 7.17 -1.55 3.84
C ALA A 120 8.51 -2.30 3.93
N PHE A 121 8.85 -2.83 5.10
CA PHE A 121 10.12 -3.52 5.29
C PHE A 121 10.00 -4.73 6.20
N VAL A 122 10.96 -5.64 6.11
CA VAL A 122 11.14 -6.76 7.03
C VAL A 122 12.53 -6.68 7.63
N GLU A 123 12.62 -6.77 8.96
CA GLU A 123 13.92 -6.84 9.64
C GLU A 123 14.64 -8.15 9.33
N GLY A 124 15.97 -8.13 9.39
CA GLY A 124 16.81 -9.26 9.01
C GLY A 124 16.38 -10.58 9.65
N GLY A 125 16.19 -10.58 10.98
CA GLY A 125 15.78 -11.77 11.73
C GLY A 125 14.38 -12.32 11.35
N ASN A 126 13.57 -11.54 10.64
CA ASN A 126 12.22 -11.92 10.19
C ASN A 126 12.20 -12.34 8.70
N ARG A 127 13.30 -12.26 7.95
CA ARG A 127 13.32 -12.57 6.51
C ARG A 127 12.93 -14.02 6.22
N ALA A 128 13.44 -14.98 7.00
CA ALA A 128 13.12 -16.40 6.84
C ALA A 128 11.64 -16.70 7.09
N TRP A 129 11.02 -16.01 8.07
CA TRP A 129 9.59 -16.10 8.33
C TRP A 129 8.78 -15.59 7.13
N LEU A 130 9.13 -14.43 6.58
CA LEU A 130 8.46 -13.88 5.40
C LEU A 130 8.59 -14.82 4.19
N ALA A 131 9.77 -15.41 3.99
CA ALA A 131 9.98 -16.42 2.94
C ALA A 131 9.07 -17.65 3.16
N GLY A 132 8.85 -18.07 4.41
CA GLY A 132 7.92 -19.14 4.76
C GLY A 132 6.47 -18.82 4.37
N LEU A 133 6.02 -17.58 4.56
CA LEU A 133 4.69 -17.15 4.09
C LEU A 133 4.56 -17.21 2.56
N ILE A 134 5.63 -16.84 1.84
CA ILE A 134 5.66 -16.92 0.38
C ILE A 134 5.55 -18.38 -0.08
N ASP A 135 6.35 -19.29 0.50
CA ASP A 135 6.29 -20.71 0.15
C ASP A 135 4.91 -21.32 0.40
N ALA A 136 4.29 -21.00 1.55
CA ALA A 136 2.94 -21.44 1.86
C ALA A 136 1.93 -20.90 0.84
N GLY A 137 2.00 -19.62 0.50
CA GLY A 137 1.15 -19.01 -0.51
C GLY A 137 1.33 -19.59 -1.92
N LEU A 138 2.56 -19.98 -2.29
CA LEU A 138 2.85 -20.68 -3.55
C LEU A 138 2.33 -22.13 -3.54
N ALA A 139 2.34 -22.80 -2.39
CA ALA A 139 1.81 -24.15 -2.23
C ALA A 139 0.27 -24.17 -2.28
N GLU A 140 -0.37 -23.18 -1.67
CA GLU A 140 -1.83 -22.97 -1.69
C GLU A 140 -2.37 -22.48 -3.04
N GLY A 141 -1.49 -22.00 -3.92
CA GLY A 141 -1.87 -21.41 -5.21
C GLY A 141 -2.45 -19.99 -5.11
N VAL A 142 -2.35 -19.34 -3.94
CA VAL A 142 -2.73 -17.95 -3.74
C VAL A 142 -1.73 -17.00 -4.42
N LEU A 143 -0.44 -17.28 -4.22
CA LEU A 143 0.65 -16.63 -4.96
C LEU A 143 0.95 -17.46 -6.21
N ARG A 144 1.17 -16.78 -7.33
CA ARG A 144 1.36 -17.47 -8.62
C ARG A 144 2.83 -17.84 -8.79
N ARG A 145 3.13 -19.07 -9.21
CA ARG A 145 4.50 -19.43 -9.64
C ARG A 145 4.83 -18.84 -11.00
N THR A 146 3.87 -18.88 -11.90
CA THR A 146 4.01 -18.35 -13.26
C THR A 146 2.87 -17.41 -13.61
N LEU A 147 3.14 -16.51 -14.54
CA LEU A 147 2.16 -15.54 -15.01
C LEU A 147 1.22 -16.23 -16.00
N PRO A 148 -0.11 -16.01 -15.93
CA PRO A 148 -0.99 -16.53 -16.96
C PRO A 148 -0.80 -15.75 -18.27
N TRP A 149 -0.80 -16.46 -19.40
CA TRP A 149 -0.88 -15.86 -20.73
C TRP A 149 -2.13 -16.41 -21.44
N ARG A 150 -3.07 -15.54 -21.81
CA ARG A 150 -4.36 -15.92 -22.43
C ARG A 150 -5.10 -17.04 -21.68
N GLY A 151 -5.09 -16.97 -20.34
CA GLY A 151 -5.76 -17.95 -19.49
C GLY A 151 -5.05 -19.29 -19.34
N GLN A 152 -3.87 -19.47 -19.94
CA GLN A 152 -3.04 -20.66 -19.75
C GLN A 152 -1.83 -20.36 -18.87
N PRO A 153 -1.30 -21.35 -18.13
CA PRO A 153 -0.03 -21.21 -17.44
C PRO A 153 1.06 -20.85 -18.47
N SER A 154 1.76 -19.74 -18.25
CA SER A 154 2.93 -19.43 -19.07
C SER A 154 4.20 -19.99 -18.41
N GLN A 155 5.27 -19.99 -19.18
CA GLN A 155 6.62 -20.27 -18.67
C GLN A 155 7.27 -19.07 -17.97
N TYR A 156 6.61 -17.90 -17.96
CA TYR A 156 7.17 -16.70 -17.36
C TYR A 156 7.00 -16.74 -15.84
N PRO A 157 8.10 -16.78 -15.06
CA PRO A 157 8.01 -16.81 -13.61
C PRO A 157 7.46 -15.49 -13.09
N SER A 158 6.67 -15.55 -12.01
CA SER A 158 6.14 -14.36 -11.33
C SER A 158 7.21 -13.57 -10.57
N GLY A 159 8.25 -14.26 -10.10
CA GLY A 159 9.33 -13.73 -9.26
C GLY A 159 9.30 -14.20 -7.80
N TRP A 160 8.19 -14.76 -7.32
CA TRP A 160 8.04 -15.12 -5.90
C TRP A 160 9.08 -16.12 -5.39
N GLU A 161 9.43 -17.16 -6.17
CA GLU A 161 10.45 -18.14 -5.78
C GLU A 161 11.84 -17.49 -5.63
N LYS A 162 12.16 -16.52 -6.50
CA LYS A 162 13.40 -15.74 -6.40
C LYS A 162 13.39 -14.84 -5.17
N VAL A 163 12.26 -14.21 -4.86
CA VAL A 163 12.10 -13.40 -3.64
C VAL A 163 12.26 -14.26 -2.39
N ALA A 164 11.63 -15.44 -2.34
CA ALA A 164 11.77 -16.35 -1.21
C ALA A 164 13.22 -16.84 -1.03
N SER A 165 13.92 -17.17 -2.13
CA SER A 165 15.35 -17.50 -2.10
C SER A 165 16.17 -16.33 -1.56
N PHE A 166 15.99 -15.15 -2.14
CA PHE A 166 16.69 -13.92 -1.74
C PHE A 166 16.48 -13.63 -0.25
N LEU A 167 15.26 -13.73 0.26
CA LEU A 167 14.97 -13.53 1.69
C LEU A 167 15.75 -14.49 2.59
N ARG A 168 16.00 -15.73 2.17
CA ARG A 168 16.73 -16.74 2.95
C ARG A 168 18.24 -16.63 2.89
N GLU A 169 18.79 -15.96 1.89
CA GLU A 169 20.23 -15.86 1.71
C GLU A 169 20.95 -15.18 2.89
N ARG A 170 20.24 -14.29 3.61
CA ARG A 170 20.78 -13.49 4.71
C ARG A 170 19.69 -13.18 5.73
N ASP A 171 20.08 -12.96 6.98
CA ASP A 171 19.21 -12.59 8.11
C ASP A 171 19.76 -11.40 8.91
N ASN A 172 20.85 -10.78 8.45
CA ASN A 172 21.57 -9.73 9.18
C ASN A 172 21.35 -8.31 8.61
N GLU A 173 20.46 -8.18 7.63
CA GLU A 173 20.13 -6.91 6.99
C GLU A 173 18.62 -6.85 6.68
N PRO A 174 17.99 -5.67 6.81
CA PRO A 174 16.59 -5.52 6.47
C PRO A 174 16.37 -5.61 4.95
N VAL A 175 15.14 -5.92 4.56
CA VAL A 175 14.69 -5.88 3.16
C VAL A 175 13.52 -4.91 3.05
N VAL A 176 13.61 -3.97 2.11
CA VAL A 176 12.57 -2.99 1.82
C VAL A 176 11.79 -3.41 0.58
N LEU A 177 10.46 -3.32 0.68
CA LEU A 177 9.50 -3.56 -0.37
C LEU A 177 9.12 -2.24 -1.01
N SER A 178 9.51 -2.02 -2.26
CA SER A 178 9.22 -0.79 -2.99
C SER A 178 8.54 -1.09 -4.32
N SER A 179 7.53 -0.31 -4.70
CA SER A 179 6.94 -0.39 -6.04
C SER A 179 7.46 0.72 -6.95
N THR A 180 7.40 0.51 -8.27
CA THR A 180 7.64 1.60 -9.24
C THR A 180 6.59 2.72 -9.18
N LEU A 181 5.54 2.56 -8.37
CA LEU A 181 4.47 3.56 -8.18
C LEU A 181 4.69 4.40 -6.92
N ALA A 182 5.69 4.10 -6.10
CA ALA A 182 5.90 4.69 -4.77
C ALA A 182 6.23 6.20 -4.76
N GLY A 183 6.14 6.92 -5.89
CA GLY A 183 6.49 8.34 -6.02
C GLY A 183 7.99 8.64 -5.90
N SER A 184 8.72 7.84 -5.10
CA SER A 184 10.17 7.88 -4.93
C SER A 184 10.75 6.46 -4.87
N TRP A 185 12.05 6.32 -5.11
CA TRP A 185 12.76 5.05 -4.93
C TRP A 185 13.24 4.91 -3.49
N PHE A 186 13.54 3.68 -3.06
CA PHE A 186 14.27 3.48 -1.79
C PHE A 186 15.73 3.17 -2.08
N PRO A 187 16.69 3.80 -1.38
CA PRO A 187 16.49 4.90 -0.42
C PRO A 187 16.11 6.23 -1.12
N SER A 188 15.43 7.14 -0.41
CA SER A 188 15.17 8.53 -0.83
C SER A 188 15.22 9.49 0.36
N ALA A 189 15.47 10.78 0.10
CA ALA A 189 15.48 11.81 1.13
C ALA A 189 14.12 11.94 1.81
N VAL A 190 13.04 11.81 1.03
CA VAL A 190 11.65 11.85 1.51
C VAL A 190 11.40 10.76 2.55
N VAL A 191 11.76 9.51 2.23
CA VAL A 191 11.59 8.39 3.16
C VAL A 191 12.47 8.54 4.39
N ALA A 192 13.71 8.99 4.21
CA ALA A 192 14.64 9.24 5.29
C ALA A 192 14.18 10.39 6.22
N GLY A 193 13.32 11.29 5.74
CA GLY A 193 13.06 12.57 6.40
C GLY A 193 14.34 13.38 6.54
N TRP A 194 15.24 13.28 5.55
CA TRP A 194 16.53 13.94 5.57
C TRP A 194 16.40 15.39 5.09
N ARG A 195 17.22 16.25 5.67
CA ARG A 195 17.38 17.64 5.27
C ARG A 195 18.88 17.97 5.24
N PRO A 196 19.35 18.76 4.26
CA PRO A 196 20.72 19.21 4.25
C PRO A 196 21.01 20.15 5.44
N PRO A 197 22.29 20.43 5.75
CA PRO A 197 22.66 21.37 6.79
C PRO A 197 21.96 22.73 6.64
N ALA A 198 21.68 23.39 7.78
CA ALA A 198 21.09 24.72 7.76
C ALA A 198 22.00 25.70 6.99
N GLY A 199 21.39 26.50 6.11
CA GLY A 199 22.11 27.44 5.25
C GLY A 199 22.66 26.84 3.96
N THR A 200 22.38 25.57 3.65
CA THR A 200 22.57 25.03 2.30
C THR A 200 21.69 25.78 1.31
N ASP A 201 22.28 26.23 0.21
CA ASP A 201 21.57 26.84 -0.91
C ASP A 201 20.82 25.74 -1.67
N LEU A 202 19.49 25.81 -1.66
CA LEU A 202 18.61 24.85 -2.35
C LEU A 202 18.27 25.29 -3.78
N MET A 203 18.74 26.46 -4.22
CA MET A 203 18.61 26.87 -5.61
C MET A 203 19.48 25.96 -6.48
N PRO A 204 18.90 25.28 -7.50
CA PRO A 204 19.67 24.43 -8.39
C PRO A 204 20.77 25.24 -9.08
N ALA A 205 21.94 24.63 -9.28
CA ALA A 205 23.10 25.34 -9.84
C ALA A 205 22.83 25.96 -11.22
N SER A 206 21.92 25.37 -12.01
CA SER A 206 21.48 25.87 -13.31
C SER A 206 20.70 27.18 -13.26
N TRP A 207 20.12 27.53 -12.11
CA TRP A 207 19.29 28.72 -11.91
C TRP A 207 20.05 29.89 -11.25
N ARG A 208 21.33 29.71 -10.93
CA ARG A 208 22.13 30.75 -10.27
C ARG A 208 22.28 31.98 -11.14
N GLY A 209 21.66 33.08 -10.70
CA GLY A 209 21.66 34.35 -11.42
C GLY A 209 20.59 34.46 -12.50
N ASP A 210 19.68 33.47 -12.59
CA ASP A 210 18.48 33.54 -13.40
C ASP A 210 17.39 34.33 -12.62
N PRO A 211 16.90 35.46 -13.16
CA PRO A 211 15.84 36.21 -12.50
C PRO A 211 14.53 35.42 -12.38
N GLU A 212 14.30 34.39 -13.21
CA GLU A 212 13.08 33.58 -13.15
C GLU A 212 12.92 32.86 -11.79
N TRP A 213 14.03 32.55 -11.09
CA TRP A 213 13.96 31.93 -9.75
C TRP A 213 13.23 32.78 -8.71
N ASP A 214 13.47 34.10 -8.77
CA ASP A 214 12.84 35.05 -7.86
C ASP A 214 11.36 35.30 -8.22
N GLU A 215 10.96 34.93 -9.43
CA GLU A 215 9.60 35.07 -9.96
C GLU A 215 8.71 33.83 -9.73
N LEU A 216 9.30 32.68 -9.34
CA LEU A 216 8.55 31.47 -8.98
C LEU A 216 7.62 31.73 -7.79
N ASP A 217 6.44 31.13 -7.84
CA ASP A 217 5.56 31.07 -6.67
C ASP A 217 6.09 30.05 -5.63
N ASP A 218 5.44 30.03 -4.47
CA ASP A 218 5.87 29.22 -3.34
C ASP A 218 5.78 27.71 -3.64
N ASP A 219 4.82 27.28 -4.48
CA ASP A 219 4.59 25.88 -4.80
C ASP A 219 5.66 25.37 -5.79
N ASP A 220 5.93 26.14 -6.85
CA ASP A 220 6.98 25.82 -7.82
C ASP A 220 8.36 25.80 -7.14
N ARG A 221 8.63 26.78 -6.26
CA ARG A 221 9.89 26.83 -5.51
C ARG A 221 10.05 25.60 -4.61
N ALA A 222 8.98 25.18 -3.92
CA ALA A 222 9.02 23.99 -3.08
C ALA A 222 9.34 22.72 -3.89
N GLU A 223 8.80 22.57 -5.11
CA GLU A 223 9.10 21.43 -5.99
C GLU A 223 10.60 21.38 -6.35
N TYR A 224 11.19 22.52 -6.73
CA TYR A 224 12.63 22.58 -7.01
C TYR A 224 13.48 22.32 -5.77
N GLU A 225 13.09 22.84 -4.60
CA GLU A 225 13.78 22.56 -3.35
C GLU A 225 13.76 21.06 -3.01
N GLU A 226 12.63 20.37 -3.21
CA GLU A 226 12.52 18.92 -3.02
C GLU A 226 13.45 18.14 -3.96
N MET A 227 13.51 18.54 -5.24
CA MET A 227 14.46 17.96 -6.20
C MET A 227 15.91 18.15 -5.76
N THR A 228 16.30 19.37 -5.36
CA THR A 228 17.67 19.66 -4.89
C THR A 228 18.01 18.86 -3.63
N ILE A 229 17.05 18.68 -2.71
CA ILE A 229 17.25 17.86 -1.52
C ILE A 229 17.52 16.39 -1.89
N GLU A 230 16.81 15.84 -2.87
CA GLU A 230 17.05 14.48 -3.36
C GLU A 230 18.43 14.36 -4.02
N GLU A 231 18.85 15.32 -4.85
CA GLU A 231 20.18 15.36 -5.45
C GLU A 231 21.29 15.39 -4.39
N LEU A 232 21.15 16.23 -3.37
CA LEU A 232 22.11 16.31 -2.25
C LEU A 232 22.13 15.02 -1.41
N PHE A 233 20.99 14.33 -1.31
CA PHE A 233 20.92 13.03 -0.65
C PHE A 233 21.65 11.95 -1.48
N ASP A 234 21.57 12.03 -2.80
CA ASP A 234 22.29 11.15 -3.73
C ASP A 234 23.83 11.32 -3.64
N GLU A 235 24.32 12.47 -3.17
CA GLU A 235 25.75 12.68 -2.88
C GLU A 235 26.26 11.90 -1.65
N LEU A 236 25.35 11.46 -0.75
CA LEU A 236 25.72 10.63 0.39
C LEU A 236 26.20 9.25 -0.08
N THR A 237 27.05 8.59 0.71
CA THR A 237 27.43 7.21 0.40
C THR A 237 26.20 6.28 0.44
N ALA A 238 26.16 5.25 -0.41
CA ALA A 238 25.04 4.29 -0.44
C ALA A 238 24.73 3.67 0.94
N ALA A 239 25.76 3.43 1.76
CA ALA A 239 25.59 2.93 3.13
C ALA A 239 24.86 3.94 4.03
N GLU A 240 25.18 5.23 3.87
CA GLU A 240 24.56 6.31 4.63
C GLU A 240 23.11 6.56 4.17
N GLN A 241 22.86 6.59 2.86
CA GLN A 241 21.50 6.69 2.30
C GLN A 241 20.61 5.56 2.83
N HIS A 242 21.10 4.32 2.77
CA HIS A 242 20.36 3.17 3.26
C HIS A 242 20.12 3.24 4.77
N ARG A 243 21.13 3.64 5.55
CA ARG A 243 21.02 3.80 7.01
C ARG A 243 19.95 4.82 7.38
N LEU A 244 19.98 6.00 6.74
CA LEU A 244 19.01 7.08 6.97
C LEU A 244 17.61 6.70 6.48
N GLY A 245 17.50 6.09 5.31
CA GLY A 245 16.24 5.57 4.78
C GLY A 245 15.59 4.57 5.74
N MET A 246 16.34 3.57 6.22
CA MET A 246 15.84 2.60 7.20
C MET A 246 15.44 3.25 8.54
N GLN A 247 16.19 4.26 9.01
CA GLN A 247 15.80 5.03 10.21
C GLN A 247 14.47 5.76 9.99
N GLY A 248 14.28 6.39 8.83
CA GLY A 248 13.02 7.01 8.43
C GLY A 248 11.85 6.03 8.43
N LEU A 249 12.01 4.86 7.80
CA LEU A 249 10.98 3.81 7.77
C LEU A 249 10.60 3.31 9.16
N ARG A 250 11.58 3.05 10.02
CA ARG A 250 11.33 2.61 11.40
C ARG A 250 10.55 3.68 12.17
N ARG A 251 10.95 4.95 12.10
CA ARG A 251 10.22 6.05 12.73
C ARG A 251 8.78 6.15 12.24
N ARG A 252 8.55 6.05 10.93
CA ARG A 252 7.19 6.06 10.35
C ARG A 252 6.36 4.88 10.81
N SER A 253 6.97 3.69 10.86
CA SER A 253 6.32 2.48 11.38
C SER A 253 5.92 2.62 12.84
N ASP A 254 6.83 3.10 13.69
CA ASP A 254 6.60 3.34 15.11
C ASP A 254 5.59 4.47 15.36
N GLY A 255 5.52 5.43 14.43
CA GLY A 255 4.53 6.50 14.40
C GLY A 255 3.13 6.09 13.95
N GLY A 256 2.86 4.78 13.80
CA GLY A 256 1.52 4.25 13.52
C GLY A 256 1.26 3.85 12.07
N MET A 257 2.19 4.09 11.14
CA MET A 257 2.04 3.57 9.76
C MET A 257 2.23 2.04 9.68
N LEU A 258 2.79 1.43 10.72
CA LEU A 258 2.93 -0.04 10.87
C LEU A 258 3.52 -0.69 9.61
N LEU A 259 4.63 -0.13 9.09
CA LEU A 259 5.26 -0.54 7.83
C LEU A 259 6.07 -1.84 7.95
N GLU A 260 6.45 -2.24 9.17
CA GLU A 260 7.19 -3.48 9.39
C GLU A 260 6.32 -4.73 9.16
N LEU A 261 6.79 -5.64 8.33
CA LEU A 261 6.31 -7.01 8.20
C LEU A 261 7.02 -7.87 9.25
N LYS A 262 6.31 -8.30 10.29
CA LYS A 262 6.85 -9.14 11.35
C LYS A 262 5.83 -10.15 11.87
N PRO A 263 6.28 -11.27 12.50
CA PRO A 263 5.38 -12.27 13.06
C PRO A 263 4.46 -11.70 14.15
N ALA A 264 5.00 -10.84 15.00
CA ALA A 264 4.26 -10.26 16.12
C ALA A 264 3.13 -9.35 15.60
N GLY A 265 1.89 -9.73 15.90
CA GLY A 265 0.69 -8.98 15.50
C GLY A 265 0.27 -9.17 14.04
N TRP A 266 0.88 -10.11 13.30
CA TRP A 266 0.59 -10.35 11.88
C TRP A 266 -0.91 -10.50 11.59
N GLU A 267 -1.61 -11.36 12.33
CA GLU A 267 -3.04 -11.65 12.15
C GLU A 267 -3.95 -10.46 12.53
N ARG A 268 -3.47 -9.57 13.39
CA ARG A 268 -4.23 -8.44 13.95
C ARG A 268 -4.06 -7.16 13.15
N TYR A 269 -3.07 -7.08 12.27
CA TYR A 269 -2.82 -5.90 11.45
C TYR A 269 -4.07 -5.52 10.65
N ARG A 270 -4.40 -4.23 10.61
CA ARG A 270 -5.47 -3.64 9.79
C ARG A 270 -5.03 -2.26 9.31
N PHE A 271 -5.54 -1.83 8.17
CA PHE A 271 -5.29 -0.50 7.59
C PHE A 271 -6.23 0.56 8.18
N GLY A 272 -5.72 1.79 8.29
CA GLY A 272 -6.46 3.00 8.70
C GLY A 272 -7.40 2.78 9.89
N HIS A 273 -8.68 3.10 9.71
CA HIS A 273 -9.70 2.96 10.76
C HIS A 273 -10.04 1.51 11.14
N CYS A 274 -9.36 0.52 10.54
CA CYS A 274 -9.56 -0.90 10.79
C CYS A 274 -10.96 -1.42 10.42
N LEU A 275 -11.75 -0.64 9.69
CA LEU A 275 -13.09 -1.01 9.24
C LEU A 275 -13.00 -2.01 8.09
N SER A 276 -13.91 -2.99 8.10
CA SER A 276 -14.13 -3.96 7.04
C SER A 276 -15.60 -3.97 6.60
N LEU A 277 -15.90 -4.64 5.49
CA LEU A 277 -17.29 -4.86 5.06
C LEU A 277 -18.08 -5.69 6.07
N LEU A 278 -17.41 -6.53 6.88
CA LEU A 278 -18.06 -7.31 7.93
C LEU A 278 -18.59 -6.40 9.05
N ASP A 279 -17.92 -5.28 9.32
CA ASP A 279 -18.40 -4.30 10.29
C ASP A 279 -19.67 -3.60 9.81
N VAL A 280 -19.77 -3.31 8.51
CA VAL A 280 -20.99 -2.74 7.90
C VAL A 280 -22.11 -3.79 7.77
N ALA A 281 -21.75 -5.06 7.58
CA ALA A 281 -22.70 -6.17 7.55
C ALA A 281 -23.25 -6.55 8.94
N ALA A 282 -22.65 -6.06 10.02
CA ALA A 282 -23.13 -6.33 11.38
C ALA A 282 -24.42 -5.55 11.73
N ALA A 283 -25.22 -6.07 12.66
CA ALA A 283 -26.46 -5.42 13.08
C ALA A 283 -26.20 -4.07 13.78
N ASP A 284 -25.10 -3.99 14.52
CA ASP A 284 -24.56 -2.85 15.28
C ASP A 284 -23.52 -2.04 14.47
N TRP A 285 -23.69 -1.95 13.15
CA TRP A 285 -22.67 -1.38 12.27
C TRP A 285 -22.36 0.10 12.56
N ARG A 286 -23.35 0.89 13.00
CA ARG A 286 -23.15 2.31 13.32
C ARG A 286 -22.25 2.47 14.52
N GLU A 287 -22.51 1.70 15.57
CA GLU A 287 -21.72 1.67 16.79
C GLU A 287 -20.27 1.24 16.50
N ARG A 288 -20.07 0.29 15.58
CA ARG A 288 -18.74 -0.14 15.13
C ARG A 288 -18.00 0.97 14.39
N ILE A 289 -18.66 1.66 13.45
CA ILE A 289 -18.04 2.79 12.73
C ILE A 289 -17.69 3.91 13.70
N GLU A 290 -18.61 4.31 14.59
CA GLU A 290 -18.37 5.34 15.59
C GLU A 290 -17.20 5.00 16.52
N ALA A 291 -17.13 3.76 17.01
CA ALA A 291 -16.04 3.32 17.86
C ALA A 291 -14.67 3.39 17.16
N ARG A 292 -14.62 3.13 15.84
CA ARG A 292 -13.38 3.19 15.05
C ARG A 292 -12.96 4.61 14.67
N LEU A 293 -13.92 5.48 14.39
CA LEU A 293 -13.64 6.89 14.10
C LEU A 293 -13.22 7.67 15.35
N ASN A 294 -13.79 7.34 16.52
CA ASN A 294 -13.47 8.02 17.78
C ASN A 294 -12.22 7.46 18.49
N GLY A 295 -11.81 6.24 18.14
CA GLY A 295 -10.65 5.56 18.73
C GLY A 295 -9.37 5.63 17.91
N ALA A 296 -9.44 6.21 16.70
CA ALA A 296 -8.30 6.52 15.85
C ALA A 296 -7.76 7.91 16.18
#